data_AF-A0A7W2PUV1-F1
#
_entry.id   AF-A0A7W2PUV1-F1
#
_cell.length_a   1.000
_cell.length_b   1.000
_cell.length_c   1.000
_cell.angle_alpha   90.00
_cell.angle_beta   90.00
_cell.angle_gamma   90.00
#
_symmetry.space_group_name_H-M   'P 1'
#
loop_
_entity.id
_entity.type
_entity.pdbx_description
1 polymer ?
#
loop_
_entity_poly.entity_id
_entity_poly.type
_entity_poly.pdbx_seq_one_letter_code
_entity_poly.pdbx_strand_id
1 'polypeptide(L)'
;MVSKSWIEHAYPLQQVAIYLQGTHHSDRAAIISQLETVLARLKAGENVGREEDDDFGYSFKYVEAAEGEPSYFDEAWGVNGP
;
A
#
# COMPACT_ATOMS: atom_id res chain seq x y z
N MET A 1 3.42 -2.40 -28.48
CA MET A 1 2.03 -2.67 -28.06
C MET A 1 2.08 -3.85 -27.09
N VAL A 2 1.58 -3.67 -25.87
CA VAL A 2 1.42 -4.78 -24.92
C VAL A 2 0.38 -5.75 -25.50
N SER A 3 0.66 -7.06 -25.49
CA SER A 3 -0.29 -8.04 -26.04
C SER A 3 -1.52 -8.13 -25.13
N LYS A 4 -2.72 -8.17 -25.73
CA LYS A 4 -3.99 -8.30 -24.98
C LYS A 4 -4.00 -9.50 -24.01
N SER A 5 -3.33 -10.59 -24.39
CA SER A 5 -3.17 -11.79 -23.55
C SER A 5 -2.43 -11.56 -22.24
N TRP A 6 -1.48 -10.61 -22.20
CA TRP A 6 -0.75 -10.29 -20.97
C TRP A 6 -1.63 -9.53 -20.00
N ILE A 7 -2.46 -8.62 -20.53
CA ILE A 7 -3.40 -7.83 -19.74
C ILE A 7 -4.45 -8.75 -19.14
N GLU A 8 -5.11 -9.60 -19.93
CA GLU A 8 -6.14 -10.53 -19.41
C GLU A 8 -5.61 -11.50 -18.35
N HIS A 9 -4.32 -11.88 -18.41
CA HIS A 9 -3.71 -12.77 -17.42
C HIS A 9 -3.32 -12.06 -16.11
N ALA A 10 -3.08 -10.75 -16.15
CA ALA A 10 -2.62 -9.99 -14.99
C ALA A 10 -3.77 -9.57 -14.04
N TYR A 11 -5.03 -9.62 -14.49
CA TYR A 11 -6.20 -9.21 -13.71
C TYR A 11 -7.00 -10.41 -13.16
N PRO A 12 -7.67 -10.23 -12.00
CA PRO A 12 -7.67 -9.03 -11.18
C PRO A 12 -6.32 -8.83 -10.47
N LEU A 13 -5.88 -7.58 -10.36
CA LEU A 13 -4.58 -7.28 -9.77
C LEU A 13 -4.61 -7.61 -8.28
N GLN A 14 -3.55 -8.24 -7.80
CA GLN A 14 -3.26 -8.34 -6.37
C GLN A 14 -2.36 -7.18 -5.97
N GLN A 15 -2.77 -6.39 -4.98
CA GLN A 15 -2.09 -5.15 -4.64
C GLN A 15 -2.02 -4.91 -3.14
N VAL A 16 -0.98 -4.22 -2.70
CA VAL A 16 -0.89 -3.64 -1.36
C VAL A 16 -0.47 -2.17 -1.47
N ALA A 17 -1.25 -1.30 -0.84
CA ALA A 17 -0.91 0.11 -0.65
C ALA A 17 -0.48 0.31 0.80
N ILE A 18 0.65 0.98 1.02
CA ILE A 18 1.19 1.29 2.34
C ILE A 18 1.58 2.76 2.36
N TYR A 19 1.02 3.51 3.30
CA TYR A 19 1.36 4.90 3.58
C TYR A 19 2.01 4.96 4.95
N LEU A 20 3.19 5.59 5.01
CA LEU A 20 3.95 5.79 6.22
C LEU A 20 4.23 7.29 6.34
N GLN A 21 3.98 7.83 7.53
CA GLN A 21 4.19 9.23 7.84
C GLN A 21 4.90 9.34 9.18
N GLY A 22 5.91 10.21 9.22
CA GLY A 22 6.52 10.66 10.46
C GLY A 22 6.47 12.19 10.54
N THR A 23 6.83 12.73 11.68
CA THR A 23 7.01 14.17 11.87
C THR A 23 8.48 14.57 11.75
N HIS A 24 8.78 15.84 12.04
CA HIS A 24 10.15 16.34 12.17
C HIS A 24 10.95 15.67 13.32
N HIS A 25 10.28 14.97 14.24
CA HIS A 25 10.90 14.18 15.30
C HIS A 25 11.20 12.74 14.88
N SER A 26 10.59 12.26 13.79
CA SER A 26 10.85 10.94 13.25
C SER A 26 12.13 10.94 12.41
N ASP A 27 12.97 9.94 12.64
CA ASP A 27 14.08 9.63 11.75
C ASP A 27 13.72 8.49 10.78
N ARG A 28 14.66 8.16 9.90
CA ARG A 28 14.47 7.05 8.94
C ARG A 28 14.24 5.71 9.63
N ALA A 29 14.83 5.49 10.81
CA ALA A 29 14.67 4.23 11.53
C ALA A 29 13.24 4.08 12.07
N ALA A 30 12.62 5.18 12.52
CA ALA A 30 11.21 5.19 12.92
C ALA A 30 10.27 4.80 11.77
N ILE A 31 10.49 5.35 10.57
CA ILE A 31 9.69 5.00 9.38
C ILE A 31 9.86 3.52 8.99
N ILE A 32 11.10 2.99 9.06
CA ILE A 32 11.36 1.58 8.77
C ILE A 32 10.66 0.67 9.79
N SER A 33 10.69 1.02 11.07
CA SER A 33 9.99 0.29 12.13
C SER A 33 8.48 0.20 11.89
N GLN A 34 7.86 1.26 11.37
CA GLN A 34 6.45 1.23 10.98
C GLN A 34 6.19 0.29 9.80
N LEU A 35 7.07 0.28 8.80
CA LEU A 35 6.97 -0.66 7.68
C LEU A 35 7.08 -2.12 8.16
N GLU A 36 7.97 -2.39 9.10
CA GLU A 36 8.11 -3.72 9.71
C GLU A 36 6.86 -4.13 10.48
N THR A 37 6.22 -3.18 11.17
CA THR A 37 4.92 -3.38 11.82
C THR A 37 3.83 -3.74 10.82
N VAL A 38 3.69 -2.96 9.73
CA VAL A 38 2.73 -3.26 8.65
C VAL A 38 2.99 -4.64 8.05
N LEU A 39 4.26 -4.99 7.80
CA LEU A 39 4.64 -6.31 7.30
C LEU A 39 4.23 -7.44 8.26
N ALA A 40 4.40 -7.26 9.56
CA ALA A 40 4.00 -8.25 10.57
C ALA A 40 2.47 -8.47 10.55
N ARG A 41 1.68 -7.38 10.42
CA ARG A 41 0.21 -7.45 10.34
C ARG A 41 -0.26 -8.15 9.05
N LEU A 42 0.35 -7.83 7.91
CA LEU A 42 0.09 -8.53 6.65
C LEU A 42 0.39 -10.03 6.75
N LYS A 43 1.53 -10.40 7.38
CA LYS A 43 1.87 -11.81 7.65
C LYS A 43 0.88 -12.51 8.59
N ALA A 44 0.23 -11.76 9.47
CA ALA A 44 -0.83 -12.26 10.34
C ALA A 44 -2.19 -12.42 9.61
N GLY A 45 -2.27 -12.05 8.33
CA GLY A 45 -3.49 -12.15 7.51
C GLY A 45 -4.40 -10.92 7.60
N GLU A 46 -3.92 -9.82 8.18
CA GLU A 46 -4.68 -8.57 8.18
C GLU A 46 -4.61 -7.91 6.80
N ASN A 47 -5.78 -7.56 6.24
CA ASN A 47 -5.86 -6.95 4.92
C ASN A 47 -5.98 -5.41 4.97
N VAL A 48 -6.23 -4.84 6.14
CA VAL A 48 -6.34 -3.40 6.33
C VAL A 48 -5.92 -3.04 7.75
N GLY A 49 -5.27 -1.90 7.92
CA GLY A 49 -4.93 -1.39 9.23
C GLY A 49 -4.47 0.05 9.17
N ARG A 50 -4.71 0.78 10.26
CA ARG A 50 -4.26 2.15 10.46
C ARG A 50 -3.87 2.32 11.92
N GLU A 51 -2.82 3.09 12.15
CA GLU A 51 -2.43 3.57 13.48
C GLU A 51 -1.77 4.93 13.30
N GLU A 52 -2.06 5.86 14.20
CA GLU A 52 -1.44 7.18 14.20
C GLU A 52 -1.33 7.67 15.64
N ASP A 53 -0.23 8.36 15.92
CA ASP A 53 0.02 9.12 17.12
C ASP A 53 0.59 10.51 16.76
N ASP A 54 1.02 11.28 17.76
CA ASP A 54 1.50 12.65 17.56
C ASP A 54 2.83 12.72 16.79
N ASP A 55 3.60 11.63 16.72
CA ASP A 55 4.93 11.58 16.12
C ASP A 55 4.97 10.80 14.80
N PHE A 56 3.99 9.92 14.56
CA PHE A 56 3.91 9.10 13.36
C PHE A 56 2.52 8.53 13.03
N GLY A 57 2.39 7.96 11.84
CA GLY A 57 1.25 7.12 11.49
C GLY A 57 1.49 6.24 10.27
N TYR A 58 0.75 5.14 10.20
CA TYR A 58 0.69 4.28 9.03
C TYR A 58 -0.75 3.93 8.65
N SER A 59 -0.96 3.64 7.38
CA SER A 59 -2.18 3.05 6.86
C SER A 59 -1.82 2.04 5.77
N PHE A 60 -2.46 0.88 5.76
CA PHE A 60 -2.27 -0.10 4.70
C PHE A 60 -3.58 -0.76 4.29
N LYS A 61 -3.64 -1.16 3.02
CA LYS A 61 -4.74 -1.93 2.44
C LYS A 61 -4.17 -2.93 1.44
N TYR A 62 -4.42 -4.21 1.67
CA TYR A 62 -4.17 -5.30 0.75
C TYR A 62 -5.49 -5.72 0.08
N VAL A 63 -5.44 -5.90 -1.23
CA VAL A 63 -6.55 -6.33 -2.06
C VAL A 63 -6.09 -7.53 -2.88
N GLU A 64 -6.73 -8.68 -2.64
CA GLU A 64 -6.40 -9.94 -3.31
C GLU A 64 -6.85 -9.97 -4.78
N ALA A 65 -7.96 -9.28 -5.08
CA ALA A 65 -8.53 -9.15 -6.42
C ALA A 65 -9.09 -7.73 -6.61
N ALA A 66 -8.26 -6.81 -7.09
CA ALA A 66 -8.62 -5.42 -7.31
C ALA A 66 -9.39 -5.28 -8.64
N GLU A 67 -10.66 -5.69 -8.65
CA GLU A 67 -11.53 -5.59 -9.83
C GLU A 67 -11.90 -4.13 -10.11
N GLY A 68 -11.50 -3.63 -11.27
CA GLY A 68 -11.83 -2.27 -11.71
C GLY A 68 -11.05 -1.15 -11.02
N GLU A 69 -10.18 -1.48 -10.06
CA GLU A 69 -9.27 -0.52 -9.43
C GLU A 69 -8.07 -0.25 -10.36
N PRO A 70 -7.62 1.01 -10.49
CA PRO A 70 -6.44 1.34 -11.28
C PRO A 70 -5.20 0.67 -10.70
N SER A 71 -4.23 0.37 -11.55
CA SER A 71 -2.90 -0.05 -11.10
C SER A 71 -2.27 1.08 -10.28
N TYR A 72 -1.51 0.75 -9.23
CA TYR A 72 -0.61 1.72 -8.57
C TYR A 72 0.33 2.40 -9.58
N PHE A 73 0.67 1.70 -10.66
CA PHE A 73 1.53 2.23 -11.73
C PHE A 73 0.79 3.16 -12.71
N ASP A 74 -0.53 3.32 -12.60
CA ASP A 74 -1.30 4.22 -13.44
C ASP A 74 -1.22 5.67 -12.89
N GLU A 75 -1.05 6.66 -13.77
CA GLU A 75 -0.88 8.08 -13.41
C GLU A 75 -1.98 8.61 -12.46
N ALA A 76 -3.19 8.06 -12.53
CA ALA A 76 -4.33 8.46 -11.68
C ALA A 76 -4.11 8.18 -10.19
N TRP A 77 -3.27 7.19 -9.84
CA TRP A 77 -3.00 6.84 -8.45
C TRP A 77 -2.13 7.90 -7.75
N GLY A 78 -1.23 8.57 -8.48
CA GLY A 78 -0.39 9.64 -7.94
C GLY A 78 -1.14 10.98 -7.73
N VAL A 79 -2.31 11.14 -8.33
CA VAL A 79 -3.12 12.38 -8.26
C VAL A 79 -4.25 12.27 -7.24
N ASN A 80 -4.81 11.07 -7.03
CA ASN A 80 -5.92 10.81 -6.12
C ASN A 80 -5.63 9.70 -5.10
N GLY A 81 -4.35 9.44 -4.80
CA GLY A 81 -4.00 8.55 -3.70
C GLY A 81 -4.69 9.03 -2.41
N PRO A 82 -5.23 8.12 -1.58
CA PRO A 82 -5.95 8.45 -0.35
C PRO A 82 -5.20 9.42 0.57
#